data_AF-A0A4J2AF79-F1
#
_entry.id   AF-A0A4J2AF79-F1
#
_cell.length_a   1.000
_cell.length_b   1.000
_cell.length_c   1.000
_cell.angle_alpha   90.00
_cell.angle_beta   90.00
_cell.angle_gamma   90.00
#
_symmetry.space_group_name_H-M   'P 1'
#
loop_
_entity.id
_entity.type
_entity.pdbx_description
1 polymer ?
#
loop_
_entity_poly.entity_id
_entity_poly.type
_entity_poly.pdbx_seq_one_letter_code
_entity_poly.pdbx_strand_id
1 'polypeptide(L)' 'MGKIVAIDLFSGAGGTTSGLKKSGIDVQVTVEIDSVAVKTYKLNNPEVSVIEME' A
#
# COMPACT_ATOMS: atom_id res chain seq x y z
N MET A 1 -16.02 -18.08 0.48
CA MET A 1 -15.89 -16.61 0.38
C MET A 1 -14.61 -16.32 -0.40
N GLY A 2 -14.63 -15.42 -1.40
CA GLY A 2 -13.42 -15.04 -2.13
C GLY A 2 -12.52 -14.08 -1.34
N LYS A 3 -11.22 -14.01 -1.70
CA LYS A 3 -10.27 -13.05 -1.13
C LYS A 3 -10.59 -11.63 -1.65
N ILE A 4 -10.67 -10.63 -0.77
CA ILE A 4 -10.82 -9.23 -1.18
C ILE A 4 -9.43 -8.69 -1.53
N VAL A 5 -9.30 -8.13 -2.72
CA VAL A 5 -8.05 -7.50 -3.22
C VAL A 5 -8.26 -6.00 -3.31
N ALA A 6 -7.25 -5.22 -2.92
CA ALA A 6 -7.31 -3.77 -2.87
C ALA A 6 -6.10 -3.09 -3.53
N ILE A 7 -6.35 -1.85 -3.97
CA ILE A 7 -5.36 -0.86 -4.38
C ILE A 7 -5.46 0.30 -3.38
N ASP A 8 -4.35 0.71 -2.77
CA ASP A 8 -4.30 1.85 -1.85
C ASP A 8 -3.86 3.11 -2.62
N LEU A 9 -4.72 4.12 -2.70
CA LEU A 9 -4.45 5.36 -3.42
C LEU A 9 -4.12 6.48 -2.44
N PHE A 10 -3.10 7.28 -2.75
CA PHE A 10 -2.59 8.33 -1.84
C PHE A 10 -2.14 7.73 -0.51
N SER A 11 -1.43 6.60 -0.59
CA SER A 11 -1.19 5.72 0.56
C SER A 11 -0.30 6.30 1.65
N GLY A 12 0.42 7.39 1.34
CA GLY A 12 1.44 7.96 2.20
C GLY A 12 2.43 6.88 2.67
N ALA A 13 2.71 6.87 3.96
CA ALA A 13 3.60 5.87 4.57
C ALA A 13 2.96 4.47 4.76
N GLY A 14 1.69 4.27 4.36
CA GLY A 14 1.01 2.97 4.39
C GLY A 14 0.08 2.74 5.58
N GLY A 15 -0.49 3.80 6.17
CA GLY A 15 -1.44 3.68 7.30
C GLY A 15 -2.71 2.90 6.93
N THR A 16 -3.34 3.25 5.81
CA THR A 16 -4.54 2.56 5.29
C THR A 16 -4.23 1.10 4.96
N THR A 17 -3.16 0.84 4.21
CA THR A 17 -2.66 -0.52 3.94
C THR A 17 -2.49 -1.35 5.21
N SER A 18 -1.93 -0.80 6.29
CA SER A 18 -1.80 -1.53 7.57
C SER A 18 -3.16 -1.95 8.12
N GLY A 19 -4.17 -1.08 8.05
CA GLY A 19 -5.53 -1.39 8.47
C GLY A 19 -6.19 -2.47 7.60
N LEU A 20 -6.06 -2.36 6.27
CA LEU A 20 -6.60 -3.33 5.31
C LEU A 20 -5.99 -4.72 5.51
N LYS A 21 -4.67 -4.81 5.67
CA LYS A 21 -4.00 -6.10 5.95
C LYS A 21 -4.48 -6.72 7.26
N LYS A 22 -4.65 -5.91 8.32
CA LYS A 22 -5.20 -6.36 9.61
C LYS A 22 -6.63 -6.88 9.51
N SER A 23 -7.43 -6.41 8.54
CA SER A 23 -8.78 -6.92 8.29
C SER A 23 -8.83 -8.13 7.34
N GLY A 24 -7.67 -8.63 6.89
CA GLY A 24 -7.57 -9.77 5.97
C GLY A 24 -7.72 -9.41 4.49
N ILE A 25 -7.65 -8.12 4.15
CA ILE A 25 -7.70 -7.64 2.76
C ILE A 25 -6.29 -7.68 2.16
N ASP A 26 -6.21 -8.14 0.92
CA ASP A 26 -4.98 -8.27 0.16
C ASP A 26 -4.66 -7.01 -0.63
N VAL A 27 -3.83 -6.13 -0.08
CA VAL A 27 -3.37 -4.94 -0.80
C VAL A 27 -2.24 -5.36 -1.74
N GLN A 28 -2.45 -5.22 -3.04
CA GLN A 28 -1.50 -5.69 -4.07
C GLN A 28 -0.73 -4.55 -4.73
N VAL A 29 -1.34 -3.36 -4.80
CA VAL A 29 -0.76 -2.18 -5.43
C VAL A 29 -1.01 -0.96 -4.55
N THR A 30 -0.04 -0.04 -4.54
CA THR A 30 -0.21 1.29 -4.00
C THR A 30 0.19 2.36 -5.00
N VAL A 31 -0.42 3.54 -4.89
CA VAL A 31 -0.05 4.75 -5.64
C VAL A 31 0.30 5.86 -4.65
N GLU A 32 1.50 6.40 -4.77
CA GLU A 32 1.99 7.52 -3.95
C GLU A 32 2.96 8.40 -4.75
N ILE A 33 2.89 9.71 -4.54
CA ILE A 33 3.72 10.70 -5.26
C ILE A 33 4.90 11.18 -4.41
N ASP A 34 4.77 11.16 -3.08
CA ASP A 34 5.83 11.60 -2.19
C ASP A 34 6.89 10.51 -2.01
N SER A 35 8.07 10.75 -2.58
CA SER A 35 9.20 9.80 -2.53
C SER A 35 9.67 9.46 -1.10
N VAL A 36 9.45 10.35 -0.13
CA VAL A 36 9.81 10.10 1.28
C VAL A 36 8.82 9.10 1.89
N ALA A 37 7.53 9.30 1.65
CA ALA A 37 6.45 8.39 2.04
C ALA A 37 6.62 7.03 1.37
N VAL A 38 6.97 6.99 0.09
CA VAL A 38 7.26 5.75 -0.66
C VAL A 38 8.39 4.95 -0.02
N LYS A 39 9.47 5.59 0.43
CA LYS A 39 10.57 4.89 1.13
C LYS A 39 10.07 4.18 2.39
N THR A 40 9.27 4.87 3.20
CA THR A 40 8.67 4.27 4.40
C THR A 40 7.66 3.18 4.04
N TYR A 41 6.84 3.39 3.01
CA TYR A 41 5.86 2.41 2.54
C TYR A 41 6.54 1.12 2.10
N LYS A 42 7.55 1.21 1.22
CA LYS A 42 8.34 0.07 0.69
C LYS A 42 9.02 -0.71 1.81
N LEU A 43 9.55 -0.03 2.82
CA LEU A 43 10.19 -0.66 3.98
C LEU A 43 9.22 -1.54 4.78
N ASN A 44 7.98 -1.09 4.97
CA ASN A 44 6.98 -1.78 5.79
C ASN A 44 6.11 -2.77 4.99
N ASN A 45 6.05 -2.62 3.66
CA ASN A 45 5.19 -3.39 2.77
C ASN A 45 5.94 -3.88 1.51
N PRO A 46 7.05 -4.62 1.66
CA PRO A 46 7.91 -5.03 0.54
C PRO A 46 7.21 -5.96 -0.48
N GLU A 47 6.09 -6.57 -0.10
CA GLU A 47 5.26 -7.42 -0.95
C GLU A 47 4.28 -6.64 -1.84
N VAL A 48 4.08 -5.34 -1.60
CA VAL A 48 3.12 -4.52 -2.32
C VAL A 48 3.82 -3.76 -3.45
N SER A 49 3.27 -3.84 -4.66
CA SER A 49 3.81 -3.09 -5.81
C SER A 49 3.55 -1.59 -5.64
N VAL A 50 4.59 -0.78 -5.73
CA VAL A 50 4.48 0.69 -5.61
C VAL A 50 4.55 1.34 -6.97
N ILE A 51 3.50 2.07 -7.33
CA ILE A 51 3.51 3.03 -8.44
C ILE A 51 3.86 4.39 -7.83
N GLU A 52 5.12 4.77 -7.99
CA GLU A 52 5.62 6.09 -7.62
C GLU A 52 5.34 7.04 -8.80
N MET A 53 4.52 8.07 -8.57
CA MET A 53 4.18 9.05 -9.60
C MET A 53 5.21 10.19 -9.59
N GLU A 54 5.55 10.69 -10.78
CA GLU A 54 6.35 11.91 -10.97
C GLU A 54 5.47 13.12 -11.27
#